data_AF-A0A2K0WUK1-F1
#
_entry.id   AF-A0A2K0WUK1-F1
#
_cell.length_a   1.000
_cell.length_b   1.000
_cell.length_c   1.000
_cell.angle_alpha   90.00
_cell.angle_beta   90.00
_cell.angle_gamma   90.00
#
_symmetry.space_group_name_H-M   'P 1'
#
loop_
_entity.id
_entity.type
_entity.pdbx_description
1 polymer ?
#
loop_
_entity_poly.entity_id
_entity_poly.type
_entity_poly.pdbx_seq_one_letter_code
_entity_poly.pdbx_strand_id
1 'polypeptide(L)'
;MFHELGHAIHKLVTHTNHQHGCARDFVEIPSILLENWIWVPSVLQRLGKHYSYLSSEYLTFWNAKNEGVRPGKVLPEKLALDIARTKHVNGAHAMLYQVFLALFDLTIHNAVEGGAVDTTRLWNESKTEIMGLGRADSIGQASFAHPFRAYDAAYFTYALSKVYATDLWVSHFKADPMDKATGLRYRELVLQPGGSQPELKSLSNFLGREPNDKAYYGEVTSTPGTKSSVL
;
A
#
# COMPACT_ATOMS: atom_id res chain seq x y z
N MET A 1 0.38 5.51 -8.89
CA MET A 1 -0.55 5.13 -9.97
C MET A 1 -1.40 3.92 -9.59
N PHE A 2 -0.83 2.74 -9.27
CA PHE A 2 -1.63 1.56 -8.91
C PHE A 2 -2.55 1.79 -7.70
N HIS A 3 -2.06 2.48 -6.67
CA HIS A 3 -2.87 2.90 -5.52
C HIS A 3 -4.16 3.64 -5.94
N GLU A 4 -4.01 4.78 -6.64
CA GLU A 4 -5.15 5.57 -7.13
C GLU A 4 -6.04 4.82 -8.12
N LEU A 5 -5.45 3.94 -8.93
CA LEU A 5 -6.22 3.08 -9.83
C LEU A 5 -7.11 2.11 -9.04
N GLY A 6 -6.67 1.61 -7.89
CA GLY A 6 -7.50 0.79 -6.99
C GLY A 6 -8.71 1.56 -6.49
N HIS A 7 -8.54 2.82 -6.07
CA HIS A 7 -9.64 3.72 -5.71
C HIS A 7 -10.60 3.95 -6.88
N ALA A 8 -10.07 4.19 -8.09
CA ALA A 8 -10.87 4.40 -9.29
C ALA A 8 -11.67 3.16 -9.69
N ILE A 9 -11.04 1.97 -9.65
CA ILE A 9 -11.70 0.70 -9.94
C ILE A 9 -12.80 0.44 -8.91
N HIS A 10 -12.52 0.63 -7.62
CA HIS A 10 -13.50 0.42 -6.56
C HIS A 10 -14.76 1.28 -6.82
N LYS A 11 -14.58 2.59 -7.04
CA LYS A 11 -15.69 3.50 -7.37
C LYS A 11 -16.45 3.10 -8.64
N LEU A 12 -15.77 2.60 -9.67
CA LEU A 12 -16.39 2.23 -10.94
C LEU A 12 -17.24 0.97 -10.84
N VAL A 13 -16.82 -0.01 -10.01
CA VAL A 13 -17.48 -1.31 -9.93
C VAL A 13 -18.42 -1.45 -8.73
N THR A 14 -18.40 -0.49 -7.79
CA THR A 14 -19.42 -0.40 -6.73
C THR A 14 -20.81 -0.30 -7.34
N HIS A 15 -21.73 -1.13 -6.85
CA HIS A 15 -23.12 -1.15 -7.31
C HIS A 15 -24.06 -1.20 -6.11
N THR A 16 -24.63 -0.05 -5.77
CA THR A 16 -25.48 0.14 -4.59
C THR A 16 -26.73 0.94 -4.96
N ASN A 17 -27.84 0.73 -4.23
CA ASN A 17 -29.11 1.43 -4.50
C ASN A 17 -29.09 2.92 -4.11
N HIS A 18 -28.12 3.34 -3.30
CA HIS A 18 -27.98 4.70 -2.80
C HIS A 18 -26.49 5.08 -2.82
N GLN A 19 -26.18 6.37 -2.88
CA GLN A 19 -24.80 6.84 -2.83
C GLN A 19 -24.18 6.57 -1.45
N HIS A 20 -23.57 5.40 -1.29
CA HIS A 20 -22.80 5.03 -0.12
C HIS A 20 -21.34 4.79 -0.51
N GLY A 21 -20.44 5.61 0.04
CA GLY A 21 -19.02 5.25 0.12
C GLY A 21 -18.80 4.15 1.16
N CYS A 22 -17.69 3.44 1.08
CA CYS A 22 -17.28 2.52 2.15
C CYS A 22 -16.74 3.28 3.36
N ALA A 23 -16.66 2.60 4.51
CA ALA A 23 -16.04 3.13 5.71
C ALA A 23 -14.58 3.53 5.47
N ARG A 24 -14.12 4.52 6.25
CA ARG A 24 -12.77 5.08 6.17
C ARG A 24 -11.68 4.05 6.49
N ASP A 25 -11.97 3.09 7.36
CA ASP A 25 -11.06 2.01 7.75
C ASP A 25 -10.94 0.89 6.71
N PHE A 26 -11.70 0.97 5.62
CA PHE A 26 -11.64 0.03 4.50
C PHE A 26 -11.20 0.66 3.18
N VAL A 27 -11.38 1.98 3.01
CA VAL A 27 -11.17 2.66 1.73
C VAL A 27 -9.78 2.41 1.13
N GLU A 28 -8.76 2.24 1.97
CA GLU A 28 -7.39 2.00 1.54
C GLU A 28 -7.05 0.52 1.25
N ILE A 29 -7.91 -0.43 1.63
CA ILE A 29 -7.62 -1.86 1.41
C ILE A 29 -7.56 -2.16 -0.09
N PRO A 30 -8.52 -1.72 -0.94
CA PRO A 30 -8.45 -1.98 -2.38
C PRO A 30 -7.28 -1.32 -3.09
N SER A 31 -6.91 -0.10 -2.69
CA SER A 31 -5.79 0.64 -3.27
C SER A 31 -4.46 -0.01 -2.92
N ILE A 32 -4.24 -0.33 -1.64
CA ILE A 32 -3.02 -0.97 -1.14
C ILE A 32 -2.88 -2.40 -1.70
N LEU A 33 -3.97 -3.16 -1.81
CA LEU A 33 -3.93 -4.48 -2.44
C LEU A 33 -3.35 -4.39 -3.85
N LEU A 34 -3.81 -3.42 -4.65
CA LEU A 34 -3.39 -3.28 -6.04
C LEU A 34 -1.92 -2.84 -6.19
N GLU A 35 -1.32 -2.23 -5.16
CA GLU A 35 0.13 -1.93 -5.15
C GLU A 35 1.00 -3.18 -5.26
N ASN A 36 0.51 -4.36 -4.88
CA ASN A 36 1.29 -5.59 -4.96
C ASN A 36 1.67 -5.96 -6.42
N TRP A 37 0.88 -5.56 -7.41
CA TRP A 37 1.13 -5.92 -8.81
C TRP A 37 2.42 -5.30 -9.37
N ILE A 38 2.84 -4.13 -8.89
CA ILE A 38 4.11 -3.53 -9.33
C ILE A 38 5.35 -4.28 -8.81
N TRP A 39 5.16 -5.23 -7.89
CA TRP A 39 6.23 -6.08 -7.36
C TRP A 39 6.26 -7.46 -8.00
N VAL A 40 5.38 -7.73 -8.98
CA VAL A 40 5.36 -8.99 -9.73
C VAL A 40 6.28 -8.85 -10.96
N PRO A 41 7.33 -9.69 -11.12
CA PRO A 41 8.29 -9.55 -12.21
C PRO A 41 7.67 -9.53 -13.60
N SER A 42 6.72 -10.43 -13.87
CA SER A 42 6.02 -10.49 -15.17
C SER A 42 5.18 -9.25 -15.45
N VAL A 43 4.60 -8.63 -14.42
CA VAL A 43 3.86 -7.36 -14.54
C VAL A 43 4.82 -6.20 -14.82
N LEU A 44 5.94 -6.11 -14.11
CA LEU A 44 6.99 -5.12 -14.36
C LEU A 44 7.49 -5.17 -15.81
N GLN A 45 7.74 -6.38 -16.33
CA GLN A 45 8.16 -6.57 -17.72
C GLN A 45 7.08 -6.17 -18.72
N ARG A 46 5.80 -6.44 -18.42
CA ARG A 46 4.68 -6.09 -19.28
C ARG A 46 4.43 -4.58 -19.34
N LEU A 47 4.63 -3.88 -18.24
CA LEU A 47 4.47 -2.42 -18.15
C LEU A 47 5.68 -1.66 -18.70
N GLY A 48 6.88 -2.23 -18.51
CA GLY A 48 8.13 -1.60 -18.88
C GLY A 48 8.41 -1.64 -20.37
N LYS A 49 8.75 -0.47 -20.94
CA LYS A 49 9.29 -0.35 -22.30
C LYS A 49 10.39 0.69 -22.32
N HIS A 50 11.57 0.35 -22.83
CA HIS A 50 12.65 1.31 -22.93
C HIS A 50 12.25 2.47 -23.86
N TYR A 51 12.45 3.71 -23.40
CA TYR A 51 11.86 4.90 -24.02
C TYR A 51 12.29 5.12 -25.48
N SER A 52 13.51 4.70 -25.83
CA SER A 52 14.00 4.79 -27.21
C SER A 52 13.10 4.04 -28.22
N TYR A 53 12.28 3.08 -27.77
CA TYR A 53 11.31 2.34 -28.60
C TYR A 53 9.93 2.99 -28.71
N LEU A 54 9.74 4.19 -28.17
CA LEU A 54 8.46 4.91 -28.23
C LEU A 54 8.26 5.65 -29.56
N SER A 55 9.31 6.28 -30.10
CA SER A 55 9.25 6.99 -31.38
C SER A 55 10.66 7.11 -32.02
N SER A 56 10.72 7.53 -33.28
CA SER A 56 11.98 7.88 -33.97
C SER A 56 12.70 9.04 -33.29
N GLU A 57 11.95 10.04 -32.81
CA GLU A 57 12.48 11.18 -32.04
C GLU A 57 13.22 10.72 -30.78
N TYR A 58 12.61 9.84 -29.97
CA TYR A 58 13.27 9.29 -28.77
C TYR A 58 14.48 8.42 -29.09
N LEU A 59 14.48 7.72 -30.24
CA LEU A 59 15.64 7.00 -30.70
C LEU A 59 16.78 7.96 -31.06
N THR A 60 16.50 9.02 -31.82
CA THR A 60 17.48 10.06 -32.15
C THR A 60 18.05 10.70 -30.88
N PHE A 61 17.19 11.04 -29.91
CA PHE A 61 17.62 11.56 -28.62
C PHE A 61 18.55 10.58 -27.88
N TRP A 62 18.19 9.29 -27.83
CA TRP A 62 19.03 8.28 -27.18
C TRP A 62 20.40 8.14 -27.87
N ASN A 63 20.43 8.06 -29.21
CA ASN A 63 21.65 7.98 -30.00
C ASN A 63 22.56 9.22 -29.82
N ALA A 64 21.98 10.40 -29.62
CA ALA A 64 22.75 11.63 -29.41
C ALA A 64 23.37 11.73 -28.00
N LYS A 65 22.89 10.93 -27.03
CA LYS A 65 23.29 11.00 -25.62
C LYS A 65 24.04 9.78 -25.11
N ASN A 66 24.11 8.71 -25.89
CA ASN A 66 24.67 7.43 -25.45
C ASN A 66 25.55 6.84 -26.54
N GLU A 67 26.66 6.24 -26.11
CA GLU A 67 27.48 5.37 -26.94
C GLU A 67 27.12 3.91 -26.65
N GLY A 68 27.25 3.03 -27.65
CA GLY A 68 27.08 1.59 -27.47
C GLY A 68 25.73 1.03 -27.89
N VAL A 69 25.38 -0.13 -27.33
CA VAL A 69 24.23 -0.93 -27.78
C VAL A 69 22.95 -0.42 -27.12
N ARG A 70 21.95 -0.13 -27.96
CA ARG A 70 20.60 0.22 -27.50
C ARG A 70 20.07 -0.86 -26.54
N PRO A 71 19.62 -0.49 -25.33
CA PRO A 71 19.07 -1.45 -24.37
C PRO A 71 17.91 -2.24 -24.95
N GLY A 72 17.66 -3.44 -24.43
CA GLY A 72 16.51 -4.23 -24.82
C GLY A 72 15.19 -3.47 -24.65
N LYS A 73 14.20 -3.75 -25.52
CA LYS A 73 12.88 -3.12 -25.47
C LYS A 73 12.16 -3.36 -24.14
N VAL A 74 12.30 -4.57 -23.60
CA VAL A 74 11.63 -5.06 -22.38
C VAL A 74 12.63 -5.09 -21.22
N LEU A 75 12.14 -4.87 -20.01
CA LEU A 75 12.94 -4.98 -18.79
C LEU A 75 13.54 -6.40 -18.67
N PRO A 76 14.86 -6.56 -18.51
CA PRO A 76 15.48 -7.87 -18.33
C PRO A 76 14.92 -8.60 -17.10
N GLU A 77 14.66 -9.90 -17.21
CA GLU A 77 14.04 -10.71 -16.15
C GLU A 77 14.82 -10.62 -14.83
N LYS A 78 16.15 -10.75 -14.89
CA LYS A 78 17.01 -10.60 -13.71
C LYS A 78 16.76 -9.27 -12.99
N LEU A 79 16.66 -8.17 -13.73
CA LEU A 79 16.43 -6.85 -13.13
C LEU A 79 15.01 -6.74 -12.55
N ALA A 80 14.01 -7.32 -13.21
CA ALA A 80 12.65 -7.39 -12.68
C ALA A 80 12.57 -8.18 -11.36
N LEU A 81 13.28 -9.32 -11.29
CA LEU A 81 13.43 -10.12 -10.06
C LEU A 81 14.18 -9.36 -8.97
N ASP A 82 15.26 -8.66 -9.31
CA ASP A 82 16.03 -7.87 -8.35
C ASP A 82 15.21 -6.69 -7.80
N ILE A 83 14.41 -6.01 -8.63
CA ILE A 83 13.45 -4.99 -8.17
C ILE A 83 12.39 -5.60 -7.26
N ALA A 84 11.79 -6.73 -7.63
CA ALA A 84 10.78 -7.40 -6.80
C ALA A 84 11.32 -7.77 -5.41
N ARG A 85 12.59 -8.17 -5.32
CA ARG A 85 13.27 -8.50 -4.06
C ARG A 85 13.43 -7.30 -3.12
N THR A 86 13.42 -6.07 -3.63
CA THR A 86 13.56 -4.88 -2.77
C THR A 86 12.26 -4.43 -2.11
N LYS A 87 11.11 -5.06 -2.42
CA LYS A 87 9.78 -4.71 -1.89
C LYS A 87 9.76 -4.42 -0.38
N HIS A 88 10.50 -5.21 0.40
CA HIS A 88 10.47 -5.17 1.85
C HIS A 88 11.68 -4.47 2.49
N VAL A 89 12.58 -3.89 1.69
CA VAL A 89 13.70 -3.09 2.23
C VAL A 89 13.12 -1.94 3.07
N ASN A 90 13.56 -1.82 4.32
CA ASN A 90 13.05 -0.87 5.31
C ASN A 90 11.55 -1.01 5.65
N GLY A 91 10.92 -2.15 5.37
CA GLY A 91 9.48 -2.35 5.59
C GLY A 91 9.02 -2.13 7.04
N ALA A 92 9.81 -2.59 8.02
CA ALA A 92 9.53 -2.37 9.43
C ALA A 92 9.56 -0.87 9.80
N HIS A 93 10.59 -0.15 9.35
CA HIS A 93 10.72 1.29 9.59
C HIS A 93 9.61 2.09 8.89
N ALA A 94 9.20 1.69 7.69
CA ALA A 94 8.06 2.29 6.99
C ALA A 94 6.74 2.07 7.74
N MET A 95 6.56 0.91 8.40
CA MET A 95 5.39 0.67 9.25
C MET A 95 5.43 1.46 10.56
N LEU A 96 6.59 1.55 11.22
CA LEU A 96 6.76 2.40 12.40
C LEU A 96 6.39 3.86 12.10
N TYR A 97 6.70 4.35 10.90
CA TYR A 97 6.30 5.70 10.48
C TYR A 97 4.77 5.86 10.37
N GLN A 98 4.07 4.83 9.90
CA GLN A 98 2.59 4.81 9.87
C GLN A 98 2.01 4.79 11.30
N VAL A 99 2.60 3.98 12.19
CA VAL A 99 2.21 3.91 13.60
C VAL A 99 2.43 5.26 14.30
N PHE A 100 3.57 5.90 14.06
CA PHE A 100 3.86 7.24 14.57
C PHE A 100 2.79 8.25 14.17
N LEU A 101 2.47 8.35 12.87
CA LEU A 101 1.45 9.28 12.38
C LEU A 101 0.06 8.96 12.93
N ALA A 102 -0.29 7.68 13.06
CA ALA A 102 -1.56 7.23 13.61
C ALA A 102 -1.70 7.59 15.10
N LEU A 103 -0.66 7.34 15.90
CA LEU A 103 -0.67 7.67 17.32
C LEU A 103 -0.66 9.18 17.55
N PHE A 104 0.09 9.93 16.73
CA PHE A 104 0.06 11.39 16.76
C PHE A 104 -1.36 11.91 16.50
N ASP A 105 -2.00 11.45 15.41
CA ASP A 105 -3.37 11.81 15.03
C ASP A 105 -4.38 11.48 16.13
N LEU A 106 -4.37 10.25 16.65
CA LEU A 106 -5.26 9.85 17.74
C LEU A 106 -5.02 10.68 19.01
N THR A 107 -3.77 11.01 19.33
CA THR A 107 -3.45 11.77 20.54
C THR A 107 -3.98 13.19 20.46
N ILE A 108 -3.83 13.88 19.32
CA ILE A 108 -4.32 15.26 19.18
C ILE A 108 -5.86 15.33 19.12
N HIS A 109 -6.53 14.27 18.65
CA HIS A 109 -8.00 14.19 18.59
C HIS A 109 -8.64 13.54 19.84
N ASN A 110 -7.84 13.01 20.77
CA ASN A 110 -8.29 12.49 22.06
C ASN A 110 -7.99 13.45 23.23
N ALA A 111 -7.36 14.60 22.96
CA ALA A 111 -7.17 15.63 23.97
C ALA A 111 -8.54 16.10 24.49
N VAL A 112 -8.66 16.26 25.80
CA VAL A 112 -9.85 16.85 26.44
C VAL A 112 -10.21 18.12 25.68
N GLU A 113 -11.49 18.27 25.29
CA GLU A 113 -11.97 19.46 24.56
C GLU A 113 -11.47 20.74 25.24
N GLY A 114 -10.71 21.55 24.48
CA GLY A 114 -10.16 22.82 24.97
C GLY A 114 -8.79 22.74 25.68
N GLY A 115 -8.23 21.55 25.88
CA GLY A 115 -6.87 21.38 26.39
C GLY A 115 -5.81 21.79 25.35
N ALA A 116 -4.88 22.67 25.72
CA ALA A 116 -3.78 23.04 24.85
C ALA A 116 -2.80 21.86 24.68
N VAL A 117 -2.60 21.40 23.45
CA VAL A 117 -1.58 20.39 23.09
C VAL A 117 -0.42 21.10 22.40
N ASP A 118 0.80 20.96 22.94
CA ASP A 118 2.02 21.33 22.21
C ASP A 118 2.30 20.28 21.12
N THR A 119 1.71 20.50 19.95
CA THR A 119 1.80 19.58 18.81
C THR A 119 3.23 19.48 18.26
N THR A 120 4.07 20.50 18.42
CA THR A 120 5.47 20.47 17.98
C THR A 120 6.28 19.53 18.87
N ARG A 121 6.13 19.68 20.20
CA ARG A 121 6.78 18.80 21.15
C ARG A 121 6.32 17.36 20.98
N LEU A 122 4.99 17.14 20.94
CA LEU A 122 4.40 15.82 20.75
C LEU A 122 4.92 15.14 19.47
N TRP A 123 4.97 15.86 18.35
CA TRP A 123 5.46 15.34 17.07
C TRP A 123 6.90 14.84 17.18
N ASN A 124 7.81 15.66 17.70
CA ASN A 124 9.22 15.30 17.75
C ASN A 124 9.53 14.22 18.79
N GLU A 125 8.87 14.24 19.96
CA GLU A 125 9.04 13.23 21.01
C GLU A 125 8.51 11.86 20.55
N SER A 126 7.25 11.79 20.10
CA SER A 126 6.64 10.53 19.65
C SER A 126 7.35 9.95 18.43
N LYS A 127 7.78 10.79 17.47
CA LYS A 127 8.57 10.33 16.32
C LYS A 127 9.88 9.69 16.77
N THR A 128 10.61 10.34 17.68
CA THR A 128 11.89 9.83 18.18
C THR A 128 11.71 8.49 18.89
N GLU A 129 10.71 8.40 19.77
CA GLU A 129 10.40 7.21 20.54
C GLU A 129 9.99 6.03 19.64
N ILE A 130 9.03 6.25 18.72
CA ILE A 130 8.44 5.19 17.91
C ILE A 130 9.38 4.75 16.78
N MET A 131 10.09 5.68 16.15
CA MET A 131 10.99 5.36 15.04
C MET A 131 12.32 4.77 15.52
N GLY A 132 12.70 5.01 16.78
CA GLY A 132 13.99 4.56 17.33
C GLY A 132 15.22 5.20 16.66
N LEU A 133 15.04 6.34 16.00
CA LEU A 133 16.10 7.11 15.37
C LEU A 133 16.46 8.33 16.22
N GLY A 134 17.64 8.91 15.98
CA GLY A 134 18.07 10.15 16.65
C GLY A 134 17.07 11.29 16.44
N ARG A 135 16.96 12.16 17.45
CA ARG A 135 16.03 13.30 17.45
C ARG A 135 16.57 14.43 16.56
N ALA A 136 15.75 14.86 15.61
CA ALA A 136 15.97 16.05 14.80
C ALA A 136 14.68 16.88 14.79
N ASP A 137 14.67 17.97 15.55
CA ASP A 137 13.46 18.75 15.77
C ASP A 137 13.00 19.48 14.50
N SER A 138 11.70 19.43 14.27
CA SER A 138 11.04 20.00 13.09
C SER A 138 9.61 20.42 13.41
N ILE A 139 8.97 21.10 12.47
CA ILE A 139 7.54 21.43 12.50
C ILE A 139 6.72 20.47 11.60
N GLY A 140 7.10 19.20 11.54
CA GLY A 140 6.52 18.24 10.59
C GLY A 140 5.01 18.05 10.74
N GLN A 141 4.45 18.29 11.92
CA GLN A 141 3.00 18.29 12.14
C GLN A 141 2.27 19.33 11.28
N ALA A 142 2.91 20.46 10.96
CA ALA A 142 2.30 21.51 10.14
C ALA A 142 2.15 21.10 8.65
N SER A 143 2.90 20.10 8.19
CA SER A 143 2.74 19.52 6.85
C SER A 143 1.90 18.24 6.84
N PHE A 144 1.52 17.73 8.01
CA PHE A 144 0.67 16.55 8.12
C PHE A 144 -0.80 16.91 7.96
N ALA A 145 -1.23 17.03 6.69
CA ALA A 145 -2.56 17.53 6.35
C ALA A 145 -3.70 16.49 6.50
N HIS A 146 -3.40 15.19 6.64
CA HIS A 146 -4.42 14.13 6.64
C HIS A 146 -5.48 14.31 7.74
N PRO A 147 -5.10 14.61 9.00
CA PRO A 147 -6.10 14.80 10.05
C PRO A 147 -7.04 15.97 9.77
N PHE A 148 -6.67 16.91 8.89
CA PHE A 148 -7.50 18.05 8.50
C PHE A 148 -8.19 17.87 7.14
N ARG A 149 -8.11 16.66 6.56
CA ARG A 149 -8.66 16.31 5.24
C ARG A 149 -9.45 15.01 5.28
N ALA A 150 -10.33 14.89 6.28
CA ALA A 150 -11.26 13.78 6.49
C ALA A 150 -10.62 12.44 6.92
N TYR A 151 -9.44 12.52 7.53
CA TYR A 151 -8.80 11.43 8.27
C TYR A 151 -8.53 11.83 9.74
N ASP A 152 -9.25 12.84 10.26
CA ASP A 152 -9.27 13.18 11.68
C ASP A 152 -9.58 11.94 12.52
N ALA A 153 -8.66 11.60 13.44
CA ALA A 153 -8.74 10.39 14.28
C ALA A 153 -8.85 9.06 13.50
N ALA A 154 -8.44 9.04 12.22
CA ALA A 154 -8.61 7.90 11.34
C ALA A 154 -7.32 7.53 10.58
N TYR A 155 -6.16 8.12 10.90
CA TYR A 155 -4.92 7.78 10.19
C TYR A 155 -4.43 6.35 10.46
N PHE A 156 -4.83 5.74 11.59
CA PHE A 156 -4.53 4.33 11.92
C PHE A 156 -5.00 3.35 10.84
N THR A 157 -5.98 3.76 10.03
CA THR A 157 -6.56 2.96 8.95
C THR A 157 -5.55 2.59 7.87
N TYR A 158 -4.50 3.40 7.63
CA TYR A 158 -3.42 3.05 6.70
C TYR A 158 -2.64 1.81 7.15
N ALA A 159 -2.31 1.72 8.44
CA ALA A 159 -1.61 0.57 8.99
C ALA A 159 -2.50 -0.68 8.97
N LEU A 160 -3.76 -0.55 9.43
CA LEU A 160 -4.74 -1.63 9.41
C LEU A 160 -5.00 -2.15 7.99
N SER A 161 -5.21 -1.22 7.04
CA SER A 161 -5.47 -1.57 5.65
C SER A 161 -4.30 -2.29 5.01
N LYS A 162 -3.07 -1.91 5.35
CA LYS A 162 -1.87 -2.62 4.88
C LYS A 162 -1.80 -4.05 5.38
N VAL A 163 -2.21 -4.31 6.62
CA VAL A 163 -2.29 -5.66 7.18
C VAL A 163 -3.32 -6.49 6.41
N TYR A 164 -4.56 -6.00 6.28
CA TYR A 164 -5.64 -6.74 5.61
C TYR A 164 -5.44 -6.89 4.11
N ALA A 165 -4.89 -5.87 3.43
CA ALA A 165 -4.51 -5.99 2.02
C ALA A 165 -3.41 -7.04 1.81
N THR A 166 -2.48 -7.19 2.77
CA THR A 166 -1.47 -8.26 2.70
C THR A 166 -2.10 -9.64 2.89
N ASP A 167 -3.09 -9.78 3.78
CA ASP A 167 -3.83 -11.03 3.96
C ASP A 167 -4.58 -11.44 2.69
N LEU A 168 -5.28 -10.50 2.04
CA LEU A 168 -5.91 -10.71 0.73
C LEU A 168 -4.89 -11.13 -0.34
N TRP A 169 -3.77 -10.40 -0.42
CA TRP A 169 -2.72 -10.66 -1.41
C TRP A 169 -2.13 -12.05 -1.24
N VAL A 170 -1.62 -12.38 -0.05
CA VAL A 170 -0.94 -13.64 0.23
C VAL A 170 -1.89 -14.82 0.10
N SER A 171 -3.13 -14.69 0.57
CA SER A 171 -4.09 -15.80 0.58
C SER A 171 -4.65 -16.15 -0.80
N HIS A 172 -4.81 -15.17 -1.69
CA HIS A 172 -5.56 -15.39 -2.95
C HIS A 172 -4.86 -14.94 -4.23
N PHE A 173 -3.92 -14.00 -4.18
CA PHE A 173 -3.36 -13.40 -5.40
C PHE A 173 -1.87 -13.71 -5.61
N LYS A 174 -1.08 -13.92 -4.56
CA LYS A 174 0.38 -14.04 -4.66
C LYS A 174 0.83 -15.22 -5.53
N ALA A 175 0.09 -16.33 -5.51
CA ALA A 175 0.42 -17.52 -6.29
C ALA A 175 0.14 -17.34 -7.78
N ASP A 176 -1.00 -16.73 -8.14
CA ASP A 176 -1.35 -16.37 -9.52
C ASP A 176 -2.06 -15.00 -9.55
N PRO A 177 -1.29 -13.89 -9.68
CA PRO A 177 -1.85 -12.53 -9.66
C PRO A 177 -2.76 -12.21 -10.84
N MET A 178 -2.81 -13.07 -11.87
CA MET A 178 -3.61 -12.83 -13.07
C MET A 178 -4.77 -13.81 -13.19
N ASP A 179 -5.06 -14.61 -12.16
CA ASP A 179 -6.22 -15.50 -12.15
C ASP A 179 -7.53 -14.69 -12.26
N LYS A 180 -8.22 -14.90 -13.38
CA LYS A 180 -9.45 -14.19 -13.70
C LYS A 180 -10.58 -14.53 -12.73
N ALA A 181 -10.66 -15.79 -12.28
CA ALA A 181 -11.73 -16.23 -11.40
C ALA A 181 -11.62 -15.54 -10.03
N THR A 182 -10.42 -15.49 -9.45
CA THR A 182 -10.13 -14.77 -8.20
C THR A 182 -10.39 -13.27 -8.35
N GLY A 183 -9.97 -12.66 -9.46
CA GLY A 183 -10.24 -11.25 -9.73
C GLY A 183 -11.72 -10.90 -9.82
N LEU A 184 -12.53 -11.74 -10.47
CA LEU A 184 -14.00 -11.57 -10.52
C LEU A 184 -14.63 -11.75 -9.14
N ARG A 185 -14.22 -12.77 -8.38
CA ARG A 185 -14.70 -12.99 -7.01
C ARG A 185 -14.36 -11.81 -6.10
N TYR A 186 -13.18 -11.21 -6.24
CA TYR A 186 -12.77 -10.03 -5.49
C TYR A 186 -13.64 -8.82 -5.85
N ARG A 187 -13.88 -8.60 -7.14
CA ARG A 187 -14.81 -7.57 -7.60
C ARG A 187 -16.19 -7.76 -6.97
N GLU A 188 -16.76 -8.95 -7.04
CA GLU A 188 -18.13 -9.24 -6.59
C GLU A 188 -18.28 -9.17 -5.07
N LEU A 189 -17.33 -9.73 -4.32
CA LEU A 189 -17.45 -9.87 -2.86
C LEU A 189 -16.88 -8.70 -2.07
N VAL A 190 -15.89 -7.99 -2.61
CA VAL A 190 -15.16 -6.94 -1.88
C VAL A 190 -15.46 -5.54 -2.40
N LEU A 191 -15.44 -5.33 -3.72
CA LEU A 191 -15.58 -3.99 -4.31
C LEU A 191 -17.03 -3.59 -4.60
N GLN A 192 -17.80 -4.51 -5.20
CA GLN A 192 -19.15 -4.26 -5.68
C GLN A 192 -20.12 -3.87 -4.55
N PRO A 193 -20.06 -4.45 -3.34
CA PRO A 193 -20.97 -4.06 -2.25
C PRO A 193 -20.80 -2.59 -1.82
N GLY A 194 -19.63 -1.98 -2.02
CA GLY A 194 -19.32 -0.62 -1.53
C GLY A 194 -19.72 -0.46 -0.05
N GLY A 195 -20.35 0.67 0.28
CA GLY A 195 -20.87 0.93 1.64
C GLY A 195 -22.22 0.27 1.98
N SER A 196 -22.74 -0.64 1.15
CA SER A 196 -24.03 -1.31 1.42
C SER A 196 -23.92 -2.55 2.31
N GLN A 197 -22.70 -2.97 2.63
CA GLN A 197 -22.40 -4.13 3.48
C GLN A 197 -21.28 -3.78 4.47
N PRO A 198 -21.32 -4.31 5.72
CA PRO A 198 -20.19 -4.20 6.63
C PRO A 198 -18.89 -4.71 5.99
N GLU A 199 -17.84 -3.93 6.15
CA GLU A 199 -16.56 -4.08 5.47
C GLU A 199 -15.86 -5.38 5.87
N LEU A 200 -15.85 -5.70 7.18
CA LEU A 200 -15.34 -6.98 7.67
C LEU A 200 -16.10 -8.16 7.07
N LYS A 201 -17.41 -8.06 6.85
CA LYS A 201 -18.17 -9.11 6.18
C LYS A 201 -17.72 -9.29 4.73
N SER A 202 -17.41 -8.21 4.02
CA SER A 202 -16.86 -8.29 2.65
C SER A 202 -15.51 -9.00 2.62
N LEU A 203 -14.62 -8.69 3.57
CA LEU A 203 -13.33 -9.37 3.72
C LEU A 203 -13.50 -10.85 4.09
N SER A 204 -14.33 -11.14 5.09
CA SER A 204 -14.57 -12.50 5.58
C SER A 204 -15.22 -13.39 4.53
N ASN A 205 -16.17 -12.86 3.75
CA ASN A 205 -16.78 -13.59 2.63
C ASN A 205 -15.75 -13.97 1.56
N PHE A 206 -14.80 -13.08 1.27
CA PHE A 206 -13.76 -13.35 0.28
C PHE A 206 -12.68 -14.31 0.83
N LEU A 207 -12.20 -14.09 2.05
CA LEU A 207 -11.16 -14.89 2.69
C LEU A 207 -11.66 -16.27 3.18
N GLY A 208 -12.97 -16.42 3.39
CA GLY A 208 -13.57 -17.59 4.03
C GLY A 208 -13.35 -17.66 5.54
N ARG A 209 -12.81 -16.60 6.14
CA ARG A 209 -12.49 -16.43 7.57
C ARG A 209 -12.30 -14.93 7.86
N GLU A 210 -12.36 -14.55 9.14
CA GLU A 210 -11.96 -13.20 9.53
C GLU A 210 -10.52 -12.87 9.08
N PRO A 211 -10.27 -11.62 8.65
CA PRO A 211 -8.93 -11.18 8.31
C PRO A 211 -8.02 -11.19 9.55
N ASN A 212 -6.73 -11.44 9.35
CA ASN A 212 -5.74 -11.41 10.43
C ASN A 212 -4.38 -10.90 9.95
N ASP A 213 -3.42 -10.83 10.87
CA ASP A 213 -2.10 -10.24 10.68
C ASP A 213 -0.99 -11.25 10.31
N LYS A 214 -1.29 -12.55 10.27
CA LYS A 214 -0.29 -13.61 10.05
C LYS A 214 0.43 -13.44 8.72
N ALA A 215 -0.31 -13.11 7.66
CA ALA A 215 0.27 -12.86 6.33
C ALA A 215 1.21 -11.65 6.34
N TYR A 216 0.83 -10.57 7.03
CA TYR A 216 1.63 -9.37 7.13
C TYR A 216 2.94 -9.64 7.87
N TYR A 217 2.87 -10.21 9.08
CA TYR A 217 4.06 -10.59 9.82
C TYR A 217 4.93 -11.57 9.03
N GLY A 218 4.32 -12.55 8.38
CA GLY A 218 5.01 -13.48 7.48
C GLY A 218 5.83 -12.76 6.40
N GLU A 219 5.27 -11.77 5.70
CA GLU A 219 6.01 -11.03 4.67
C GLU A 219 7.16 -10.17 5.25
N VAL A 220 6.96 -9.53 6.41
CA VAL A 220 7.96 -8.60 6.97
C VAL A 220 9.04 -9.27 7.82
N THR A 221 8.77 -10.44 8.40
CA THR A 221 9.76 -11.20 9.19
C THR A 221 10.50 -12.26 8.37
N SER A 222 10.02 -12.59 7.16
CA SER A 222 10.71 -13.50 6.25
C SER A 222 12.02 -12.87 5.78
N THR A 223 13.12 -13.21 6.44
CA THR A 223 14.46 -12.88 5.97
C THR A 223 14.76 -13.75 4.75
N PRO A 224 15.20 -13.20 3.60
CA PRO A 224 15.70 -14.01 2.50
C PRO A 224 16.95 -14.77 2.98
N GLY A 225 16.80 -16.05 3.31
CA GLY A 225 17.91 -16.93 3.76
C GLY A 225 17.60 -17.84 4.94
N THR A 226 16.56 -17.59 5.72
CA THR A 226 16.13 -18.50 6.79
C THR A 226 15.18 -19.55 6.21
N LYS A 227 15.69 -20.77 5.99
CA LYS A 227 14.82 -21.94 5.86
C LYS A 227 13.96 -21.98 7.11
N SER A 228 12.65 -21.80 6.94
CA SER A 228 11.66 -22.01 8.00
C SER A 228 11.86 -23.44 8.53
N SER A 229 12.42 -23.54 9.74
CA SER A 229 12.31 -24.76 10.53
C SER A 229 10.98 -24.66 11.25
N VAL A 230 10.10 -25.57 10.88
CA VAL A 230 8.82 -25.85 11.51
C VAL A 230 9.04 -26.06 13.02
N LEU A 231 8.19 -25.44 13.83
CA LEU A 231 7.75 -25.96 15.12
C LEU A 231 6.23 -26.16 15.04
#